data_AF-A0A951EJD9-F1
#
_entry.id   AF-A0A951EJD9-F1
#
_cell.length_a   1.000
_cell.length_b   1.000
_cell.length_c   1.000
_cell.angle_alpha   90.00
_cell.angle_beta   90.00
_cell.angle_gamma   90.00
#
_symmetry.space_group_name_H-M   'P 1'
#
loop_
_entity.id
_entity.type
_entity.pdbx_description
1 polymer ?
#
loop_
_entity_poly.entity_id
_entity_poly.type
_entity_poly.pdbx_seq_one_letter_code
_entity_poly.pdbx_strand_id
1 'polypeptide(L)' 'MTAPKAEGERVVLARRDNFNPMVPFRWTAEAPPGLNDLEWAEELGAQWEVDELVTYDYPTFTDLLEYYESDQYMPDND' A
#
# COMPACT_ATOMS: atom_id res chain seq x y z
N MET A 1 -17.25 -9.72 -4.68
CA MET A 1 -17.02 -8.42 -5.32
C MET A 1 -17.00 -7.40 -4.20
N THR A 2 -15.83 -6.96 -3.76
CA THR A 2 -15.70 -5.88 -2.78
C THR A 2 -16.13 -4.59 -3.46
N ALA A 3 -16.93 -3.76 -2.79
CA ALA A 3 -17.38 -2.48 -3.35
C ALA A 3 -16.16 -1.62 -3.74
N PRO A 4 -16.24 -0.83 -4.83
CA PRO A 4 -15.18 0.12 -5.16
C PRO A 4 -15.02 1.10 -4.01
N LYS A 5 -13.80 1.21 -3.49
CA LYS A 5 -13.44 2.15 -2.42
C LYS A 5 -13.48 3.56 -2.98
N ALA A 6 -14.26 4.43 -2.35
CA ALA A 6 -14.43 5.80 -2.81
C ALA A 6 -13.23 6.67 -2.42
N GLU A 7 -12.98 7.71 -3.21
CA GLU A 7 -12.03 8.77 -2.90
C GLU A 7 -12.44 9.45 -1.56
N GLY A 8 -11.51 9.56 -0.62
CA GLY A 8 -11.74 10.04 0.75
C GLY A 8 -12.13 8.97 1.77
N GLU A 9 -12.35 7.71 1.36
CA GLU A 9 -12.56 6.60 2.29
C GLU A 9 -11.24 6.23 2.99
N ARG A 10 -11.26 6.14 4.32
CA ARG A 10 -10.10 5.65 5.08
C ARG A 10 -9.94 4.14 4.86
N VAL A 11 -8.86 3.75 4.19
CA VAL A 11 -8.53 2.37 3.90
C VAL A 11 -7.26 1.97 4.65
N VAL A 12 -7.30 0.86 5.39
CA VAL A 12 -6.15 0.41 6.17
C VAL A 12 -5.36 -0.60 5.35
N LEU A 13 -4.21 -0.20 4.82
CA LEU A 13 -3.34 -1.04 3.99
C LEU A 13 -2.52 -2.03 4.83
N ALA A 14 -1.98 -1.59 5.97
CA ALA A 14 -1.19 -2.44 6.85
C ALA A 14 -1.44 -2.12 8.32
N ARG A 15 -1.06 -3.05 9.20
CA ARG A 15 -1.04 -2.85 10.64
C ARG A 15 0.30 -3.23 11.21
N ARG A 16 0.84 -2.45 12.15
CA ARG A 16 2.05 -2.82 12.89
C ARG A 16 1.78 -4.10 13.67
N ASP A 17 2.74 -5.01 13.61
CA ASP A 17 2.71 -6.25 14.39
C ASP A 17 3.72 -6.08 15.53
N ASN A 18 3.22 -5.63 16.67
CA ASN A 18 4.01 -5.45 17.88
C ASN A 18 4.32 -6.79 18.60
N PHE A 19 3.83 -7.92 18.07
CA PHE A 19 4.00 -9.24 18.67
C PHE A 19 5.14 -10.04 18.04
N ASN A 20 5.52 -9.73 16.81
CA ASN A 20 6.58 -10.42 16.07
C ASN A 20 7.75 -9.47 15.74
N PRO A 21 8.87 -9.53 16.48
CA PRO A 21 10.01 -8.63 16.24
C PRO A 21 10.70 -8.84 14.89
N MET A 22 10.40 -9.95 14.18
CA MET A 22 10.97 -10.24 12.86
C MET A 22 10.14 -9.64 11.71
N VAL A 23 8.86 -9.33 11.94
CA VAL A 23 7.97 -8.79 10.93
C VAL A 23 7.24 -7.59 11.54
N PRO A 24 7.75 -6.35 11.35
CA PRO A 24 7.27 -5.18 12.09
C PRO A 24 5.85 -4.75 11.73
N PHE A 25 5.27 -5.29 10.66
CA PHE A 25 3.91 -5.00 10.19
C PHE A 25 3.33 -6.15 9.37
N ARG A 26 2.01 -6.14 9.16
CA ARG A 26 1.32 -7.05 8.25
C ARG A 26 0.39 -6.28 7.33
N TRP A 27 0.45 -6.59 6.05
CA TRP A 27 -0.53 -6.16 5.06
C TRP A 27 -1.92 -6.70 5.43
N THR A 28 -2.94 -5.87 5.28
CA THR A 28 -4.34 -6.28 5.46
C THR A 28 -4.89 -6.84 4.15
N ALA A 29 -6.12 -7.36 4.18
CA ALA A 29 -6.82 -7.75 2.97
C ALA A 29 -7.24 -6.56 2.09
N GLU A 30 -7.11 -5.33 2.59
CA GLU A 30 -7.36 -4.11 1.83
C GLU A 30 -6.13 -3.61 1.09
N ALA A 31 -4.94 -4.15 1.37
CA ALA A 31 -3.75 -3.85 0.59
C ALA A 31 -3.95 -4.33 -0.86
N PRO A 32 -3.67 -3.48 -1.86
CA PRO A 32 -3.74 -3.91 -3.24
C PRO A 32 -2.66 -4.95 -3.56
N PRO A 33 -2.93 -5.88 -4.49
CA PRO A 33 -1.90 -6.79 -4.99
C PRO A 33 -0.76 -5.99 -5.63
N GLY A 34 0.49 -6.45 -5.45
CA GLY A 34 1.69 -5.74 -5.92
C GLY A 34 2.35 -4.87 -4.84
N LEU A 35 1.61 -4.49 -3.80
CA LEU A 35 2.17 -3.73 -2.67
C LEU A 35 2.97 -4.65 -1.74
N ASN A 36 4.27 -4.75 -1.98
CA ASN A 36 5.17 -5.61 -1.20
C ASN A 36 6.06 -4.82 -0.23
N ASP A 37 6.27 -3.53 -0.50
CA ASP A 37 7.20 -2.67 0.23
C ASP A 37 6.48 -1.52 0.92
N LEU A 38 6.90 -1.26 2.17
CA LEU A 38 6.37 -0.16 2.97
C LEU A 38 6.75 1.19 2.39
N GLU A 39 7.98 1.30 1.90
CA GLU A 39 8.50 2.52 1.30
C GLU A 39 7.65 2.94 0.10
N TRP A 40 7.25 1.98 -0.74
CA TRP A 40 6.33 2.24 -1.84
C TRP A 40 4.99 2.74 -1.33
N ALA A 41 4.43 2.11 -0.30
CA ALA A 41 3.16 2.56 0.25
C ALA A 41 3.25 4.01 0.74
N GLU A 42 4.32 4.39 1.45
CA GLU A 42 4.51 5.75 1.95
C GLU A 42 4.70 6.76 0.80
N GLU A 43 5.48 6.43 -0.23
CA GLU A 43 5.70 7.27 -1.43
C GLU A 43 4.40 7.49 -2.24
N LEU A 44 3.55 6.46 -2.29
CA LEU A 44 2.25 6.51 -2.98
C LEU A 44 1.17 7.28 -2.19
N GLY A 45 1.51 7.78 -0.99
CA GLY A 45 0.64 8.62 -0.17
C GLY A 45 -0.04 7.90 1.00
N ALA A 46 0.36 6.67 1.32
CA ALA A 46 -0.05 6.05 2.57
C ALA A 46 0.69 6.67 3.76
N GLN A 47 0.03 6.70 4.92
CA GLN A 47 0.59 7.28 6.12
C GLN A 47 0.27 6.42 7.34
N TRP A 48 1.23 6.36 8.27
CA TRP A 48 1.04 5.66 9.54
C TRP A 48 0.22 6.51 10.50
N GLU A 49 -1.00 6.06 10.77
CA GLU A 49 -1.82 6.54 11.88
C GLU A 49 -1.70 5.56 13.05
N VAL A 50 -0.84 5.91 14.02
CA VAL A 50 -0.55 5.08 15.20
C VAL A 50 0.09 3.74 14.80
N ASP A 51 -0.71 2.68 14.74
CA ASP A 51 -0.31 1.32 14.38
C ASP A 51 -0.93 0.88 13.04
N GLU A 52 -1.63 1.75 12.32
CA GLU A 52 -2.30 1.44 11.07
C GLU A 52 -1.74 2.29 9.93
N LEU A 53 -1.28 1.65 8.86
CA LEU A 53 -0.92 2.34 7.62
C LEU A 53 -2.19 2.54 6.82
N VAL A 54 -2.53 3.78 6.50
CA VAL A 54 -3.78 4.13 5.84
C VAL A 54 -3.56 4.93 4.58
N THR A 55 -4.48 4.79 3.63
CA THR A 55 -4.66 5.72 2.53
C THR A 55 -6.09 6.26 2.56
N TYR A 56 -6.24 7.53 2.18
CA TYR A 56 -7.53 8.17 1.96
C TYR A 56 -7.89 8.24 0.47
N ASP A 57 -6.95 7.91 -0.41
CA ASP A 57 -7.11 7.98 -1.86
C ASP A 57 -6.76 6.64 -2.49
N TYR A 58 -7.56 5.63 -2.15
CA TYR A 58 -7.36 4.27 -2.65
C TYR A 58 -7.32 4.16 -4.19
N PRO A 59 -8.21 4.79 -4.98
CA PRO A 59 -8.14 4.68 -6.44
C PRO A 59 -6.84 5.24 -7.02
N THR A 60 -6.43 6.45 -6.61
CA THR A 60 -5.15 7.03 -7.08
C THR A 60 -3.97 6.20 -6.60
N PHE A 61 -4.00 5.71 -5.36
CA PHE A 61 -2.95 4.84 -4.82
C PHE A 61 -2.74 3.60 -5.68
N THR A 62 -3.83 2.93 -6.11
CA THR A 62 -3.72 1.73 -6.96
C THR A 62 -3.20 2.04 -8.36
N ASP A 63 -3.59 3.17 -8.95
CA ASP A 63 -3.11 3.61 -10.26
C ASP A 63 -1.61 3.92 -10.23
N LEU A 64 -1.18 4.66 -9.19
CA LEU A 64 0.23 4.97 -8.97
C LEU A 64 1.06 3.71 -8.69
N LEU A 65 0.51 2.74 -7.94
CA LEU A 65 1.20 1.46 -7.67
C LEU A 65 1.41 0.67 -8.97
N GLU A 66 0.41 0.58 -9.83
CA GLU A 66 0.53 -0.10 -11.12
C GLU A 66 1.60 0.59 -12.00
N TYR A 67 1.63 1.92 -12.00
CA TYR A 67 2.68 2.68 -12.66
C TYR A 67 4.06 2.39 -12.06
N TYR A 68 4.19 2.40 -10.73
CA TYR A 68 5.46 2.16 -10.02
C TYR A 68 5.99 0.74 -10.26
N GLU A 69 5.09 -0.26 -10.23
CA GLU A 69 5.41 -1.64 -10.56
C GLU A 69 5.91 -1.71 -12.00
N SER A 70 5.22 -1.10 -12.97
CA SER A 70 5.60 -1.09 -14.38
C SER A 70 6.92 -0.35 -14.66
N ASP A 71 7.18 0.77 -13.97
CA ASP A 71 8.41 1.58 -14.10
C ASP A 71 9.63 0.84 -13.52
N GLN A 72 9.50 0.24 -12.33
CA GLN A 72 10.52 -0.67 -11.76
C GLN A 72 10.71 -1.93 -12.60
N TYR A 73 9.66 -2.38 -13.30
CA TYR A 73 9.72 -3.52 -14.22
C TYR A 73 10.14 -3.13 -15.64
N MET A 74 10.56 -1.89 -15.92
CA MET A 74 11.38 -1.63 -17.10
C MET A 74 12.80 -2.11 -16.79
N PRO A 75 13.22 -3.32 -17.21
CA PRO A 75 14.63 -3.64 -17.22
C PRO A 75 15.31 -2.55 -18.06
N ASP A 76 16.36 -1.97 -17.49
CA ASP A 76 17.42 -1.30 -18.24
C ASP A 76 17.75 -2.22 -19.42
N ASN A 77 17.22 -1.89 -20.60
CA ASN A 77 17.33 -2.71 -21.79
C ASN A 77 18.67 -2.32 -22.42
N ASP A 78 19.75 -2.88 -21.86
CA ASP A 78 21.11 -2.89 -22.43
C ASP A 78 21.17 -3.82 -23.66
#